data_AF-A0A8T7D9M6-F1
#
_entry.id   AF-A0A8T7D9M6-F1
#
_cell.length_a   1.000
_cell.length_b   1.000
_cell.length_c   1.000
_cell.angle_alpha   90.00
_cell.angle_beta   90.00
_cell.angle_gamma   90.00
#
_symmetry.space_group_name_H-M   'P 1'
#
loop_
_entity.id
_entity.type
_entity.pdbx_description
1 polymer ?
#
loop_
_entity_poly.entity_id
_entity_poly.type
_entity_poly.pdbx_seq_one_letter_code
_entity_poly.pdbx_strand_id
1 'polypeptide(L)' 'MEQLGWLESAEQWSELRQIRNEFTHDYPDNADERFARLQLAMASGEHILHIYERFIARLQERGIVS' A
#
# COMPACT_ATOMS: atom_id res chain seq x y z
N MET A 1 -0.76 11.98 -8.74
CA MET A 1 -1.60 10.77 -8.93
C MET A 1 -3.00 10.99 -8.41
N GLU A 2 -3.18 11.57 -7.21
CA GLU A 2 -4.50 11.98 -6.69
C GLU A 2 -5.19 13.03 -7.57
N GLN A 3 -4.52 14.14 -7.92
CA GLN A 3 -5.07 15.15 -8.85
C GLN A 3 -5.42 14.59 -10.25
N LEU A 4 -4.84 13.43 -10.60
CA LEU A 4 -5.10 12.72 -11.86
C LEU A 4 -6.21 11.65 -11.68
N GLY A 5 -6.80 11.54 -10.49
CA GLY A 5 -7.85 10.61 -10.09
C GLY A 5 -7.41 9.15 -9.97
N TRP A 6 -6.10 8.87 -9.94
CA TRP A 6 -5.57 7.50 -9.89
C TRP A 6 -5.44 6.97 -8.46
N LEU A 7 -5.15 7.84 -7.51
CA LEU A 7 -5.18 7.53 -6.08
C LEU A 7 -6.32 8.30 -5.44
N GLU A 8 -6.93 7.73 -4.41
CA GLU A 8 -7.93 8.43 -3.60
C GLU A 8 -7.31 9.48 -2.68
N SER A 9 -6.14 9.15 -2.11
CA SER A 9 -5.40 10.04 -1.23
C SER A 9 -3.90 9.81 -1.41
N ALA A 10 -3.17 10.88 -1.71
CA ALA A 10 -1.71 10.87 -1.74
C ALA A 10 -1.11 10.70 -0.33
N GLU A 11 -1.81 11.17 0.69
CA GLU A 11 -1.41 11.03 2.10
C GLU A 11 -1.46 9.56 2.52
N GLN A 12 -2.58 8.88 2.30
CA GLN A 12 -2.73 7.45 2.58
C GLN A 12 -1.67 6.61 1.84
N TRP A 13 -1.39 6.96 0.58
CA TRP A 13 -0.30 6.33 -0.17
C TRP A 13 1.07 6.55 0.46
N SER A 14 1.30 7.72 1.06
CA SER A 14 2.54 8.01 1.78
C SER A 14 2.67 7.17 3.05
N GLU A 15 1.59 7.03 3.82
CA GLU A 15 1.53 6.17 5.01
C GLU A 15 1.83 4.71 4.66
N LEU A 16 1.21 4.17 3.61
CA LEU A 16 1.48 2.79 3.14
C LEU A 16 2.96 2.59 2.79
N ARG A 17 3.60 3.59 2.18
CA ARG A 17 5.04 3.53 1.87
C ARG A 17 5.89 3.57 3.14
N GLN A 18 5.50 4.35 4.13
CA GLN A 18 6.18 4.40 5.42
C GLN A 18 6.09 3.05 6.14
N ILE A 19 4.90 2.46 6.25
CA ILE A 19 4.71 1.14 6.88
C ILE A 19 5.56 0.08 6.20
N ARG A 20 5.58 0.04 4.86
CA ARG A 20 6.45 -0.86 4.11
C ARG A 20 7.93 -0.62 4.43
N ASN A 21 8.38 0.63 4.51
CA ASN A 21 9.77 0.95 4.83
C ASN A 21 10.14 0.44 6.22
N GLU A 22 9.32 0.74 7.23
CA GLU A 22 9.54 0.30 8.60
C GLU A 22 9.54 -1.23 8.71
N PHE A 23 8.65 -1.91 7.99
CA PHE A 23 8.61 -3.38 7.98
C PHE A 23 9.84 -4.03 7.32
N THR A 24 10.37 -3.43 6.25
CA THR A 24 11.47 -4.01 5.45
C THR A 24 12.86 -3.59 5.90
N HIS A 25 12.98 -2.43 6.55
CA HIS A 25 14.26 -1.81 6.86
C HIS A 25 14.54 -1.75 8.37
N ASP A 26 13.52 -1.60 9.20
CA ASP A 26 13.72 -1.56 10.64
C ASP A 26 13.54 -2.98 11.20
N TYR A 27 14.64 -3.61 11.59
CA TYR A 27 14.63 -4.86 12.35
C TYR A 27 14.61 -4.51 13.85
N PRO A 28 13.44 -4.55 14.53
CA PRO A 28 13.39 -4.24 15.94
C PRO A 28 14.01 -5.37 16.76
N ASP A 29 14.62 -5.01 17.89
CA ASP A 29 15.35 -5.93 18.75
C ASP A 29 14.40 -6.92 19.45
N ASN A 30 13.17 -6.52 19.76
CA ASN A 30 12.19 -7.36 20.46
C ASN A 30 11.16 -8.03 19.52
N ALA A 31 10.66 -9.20 19.96
CA ALA A 31 9.74 -10.02 19.16
C ALA A 31 8.34 -9.41 19.03
N ASP A 32 7.90 -8.66 20.05
CA ASP A 32 6.57 -8.06 20.08
C ASP A 32 6.44 -6.93 19.05
N GLU A 33 7.46 -6.09 18.92
CA GLU A 33 7.58 -5.05 17.88
C GLU A 33 7.65 -5.68 16.49
N ARG A 34 8.39 -6.79 16.32
CA ARG A 34 8.42 -7.53 15.05
C ARG A 34 7.02 -8.01 14.67
N PHE A 35 6.29 -8.57 15.64
CA PHE A 35 4.94 -9.07 15.41
C PHE A 35 3.96 -7.94 15.11
N ALA A 36 4.03 -6.82 15.84
CA ALA A 36 3.21 -5.64 15.59
C ALA A 36 3.46 -5.06 14.18
N ARG A 37 4.73 -4.95 13.76
CA ARG A 37 5.07 -4.50 12.40
C ARG A 37 4.58 -5.47 11.32
N LEU A 38 4.68 -6.78 11.56
CA LEU A 38 4.14 -7.78 10.64
C LEU A 38 2.62 -7.64 10.49
N GLN A 39 1.89 -7.48 11.59
CA GLN A 39 0.43 -7.29 11.55
C GLN A 39 0.06 -6.03 10.78
N LEU A 40 0.75 -4.92 11.04
CA LEU A 40 0.51 -3.65 10.35
C LEU A 40 0.81 -3.75 8.84
N ALA A 41 1.89 -4.43 8.47
CA ALA A 41 2.24 -4.68 7.08
C ALA A 41 1.21 -5.57 6.37
N MET A 42 0.72 -6.62 7.03
CA MET A 42 -0.32 -7.51 6.49
C MET A 42 -1.62 -6.75 6.24
N ALA A 43 -2.09 -5.96 7.21
CA ALA A 43 -3.29 -5.13 7.05
C ALA A 43 -3.12 -4.09 5.94
N SER A 44 -1.95 -3.47 5.84
CA SER A 44 -1.63 -2.52 4.76
C SER A 44 -1.59 -3.18 3.38
N GLY A 45 -1.25 -4.47 3.32
CA GLY A 45 -1.26 -5.26 2.09
C GLY A 45 -2.64 -5.32 1.44
N GLU A 46 -3.70 -5.45 2.24
CA GLU A 46 -5.09 -5.43 1.75
C GLU A 46 -5.43 -4.09 1.09
N HIS A 47 -5.01 -2.97 1.70
CA HIS A 47 -5.20 -1.63 1.12
C HIS A 47 -4.44 -1.46 -0.20
N ILE A 48 -3.19 -1.94 -0.27
CA ILE A 48 -2.39 -1.88 -1.50
C ILE A 48 -3.06 -2.70 -2.62
N LEU A 49 -3.59 -3.88 -2.29
CA LEU A 49 -4.31 -4.72 -3.26
C LEU A 49 -5.54 -4.00 -3.81
N HIS A 50 -6.34 -3.36 -2.94
CA HIS A 50 -7.50 -2.59 -3.37
C HIS A 50 -7.13 -1.44 -4.30
N ILE A 51 -6.05 -0.70 -3.98
CA ILE A 51 -5.52 0.34 -4.86
C ILE A 51 -5.15 -0.28 -6.21
N TYR A 52 -4.39 -1.38 -6.22
CA TYR A 52 -3.98 -2.05 -7.45
C TYR A 52 -5.17 -2.49 -8.32
N GLU A 53 -6.17 -3.14 -7.74
CA GLU A 53 -7.38 -3.58 -8.45
C GLU A 53 -8.09 -2.40 -9.13
N ARG A 54 -8.16 -1.25 -8.48
CA ARG A 54 -8.73 -0.04 -9.06
C ARG A 54 -7.89 0.53 -10.19
N PHE A 55 -6.57 0.49 -10.07
CA PHE A 55 -5.68 0.87 -11.17
C PHE A 55 -5.94 -0.02 -12.39
N ILE A 56 -6.02 -1.34 -12.18
CA ILE A 56 -6.29 -2.30 -13.26
C ILE A 56 -7.66 -2.04 -13.89
N ALA A 57 -8.73 -1.92 -13.11
CA ALA A 57 -10.06 -1.62 -13.62
C ALA A 57 -10.07 -0.34 -14.48
N ARG A 58 -9.39 0.72 -14.03
CA ARG A 58 -9.29 1.98 -14.78
C ARG A 58 -8.45 1.86 -16.05
N LEU A 59 -7.42 1.03 -16.04
CA LEU A 59 -6.63 0.74 -17.25
C LEU A 59 -7.45 -0.07 -18.26
N GLN A 60 -8.28 -1.01 -17.80
CA GLN A 60 -9.20 -1.78 -18.65
C GLN A 60 -10.28 -0.90 -19.26
N GLU A 61 -10.91 0.00 -18.48
CA GLU A 61 -11.87 1.00 -18.97
C GLU A 61 -11.29 1.89 -20.08
N ARG A 62 -9.97 2.12 -20.04
CA ARG A 62 -9.24 2.91 -21.04
C ARG A 62 -8.68 2.10 -22.19
N GLY A 63 -8.87 0.78 -22.20
CA GLY A 63 -8.35 -0.13 -23.24
C GLY A 63 -6.82 -0.25 -23.25
N ILE A 64 -6.15 0.08 -22.14
CA ILE A 64 -4.68 0.05 -22.02
C ILE A 64 -4.18 -1.36 -21.68
N VAL A 65 -4.98 -2.11 -20.93
CA VAL A 65 -4.71 -3.52 -20.58
C VAL A 65 -5.94 -4.37 -20.85
N SER A 66 -5.73 -5.61 -21.26
CA SER A 66 -6.76 -6.62 -21.56
C SER A 66 -6.97 -7.56 -20.40
#